data_AF-A0A1G5CIH4-F1
#
_entry.id   AF-A0A1G5CIH4-F1
#
_cell.length_a   1.000
_cell.length_b   1.000
_cell.length_c   1.000
_cell.angle_alpha   90.00
_cell.angle_beta   90.00
_cell.angle_gamma   90.00
#
_symmetry.space_group_name_H-M   'P 1'
#
loop_
_entity.id
_entity.type
_entity.pdbx_description
1 polymer ?
#
loop_
_entity_poly.entity_id
_entity_poly.type
_entity_poly.pdbx_seq_one_letter_code
_entity_poly.pdbx_strand_id
1 'polypeptide(L)'
;MKAITNNQSLNEAIILLEQKRQSDLYLLKEQFDFAKQQLNPVHMIKEEFNDAISSPDLKGKLVKGAVGLLSGFLAKRFVVGSGAGLVAKIAGPVVQAGVTGLVMKKIPNSTGSLKDDGISLLQKGLDKIKIK
;
A
#
# COMPACT_ATOMS: atom_id res chain seq x y z
N MET A 1 -30.14 52.87 -18.10
CA MET A 1 -30.76 53.06 -16.77
C MET A 1 -31.65 54.28 -16.85
N LYS A 2 -32.92 54.20 -16.43
CA LYS A 2 -33.77 55.40 -16.31
C LYS A 2 -33.21 56.29 -15.20
N ALA A 3 -33.16 57.61 -15.43
CA ALA A 3 -32.79 58.57 -14.40
C ALA A 3 -33.86 58.56 -13.30
N ILE A 4 -33.43 58.51 -12.03
CA ILE A 4 -34.36 58.57 -10.89
C ILE A 4 -34.72 60.04 -10.69
N THR A 5 -35.98 60.38 -10.94
CA THR A 5 -36.45 61.79 -10.92
C THR A 5 -37.65 61.99 -9.99
N ASN A 6 -38.32 60.90 -9.58
CA ASN A 6 -39.49 60.93 -8.68
C ASN A 6 -39.55 59.64 -7.82
N ASN A 7 -40.28 59.68 -6.70
CA ASN A 7 -40.50 58.56 -5.78
C ASN A 7 -41.05 57.30 -6.47
N GLN A 8 -41.92 57.43 -7.48
CA GLN A 8 -42.36 56.28 -8.29
C GLN A 8 -41.21 55.62 -9.06
N SER A 9 -40.35 56.42 -9.71
CA SER A 9 -39.19 55.90 -10.45
C SER A 9 -38.15 55.25 -9.55
N LEU A 10 -38.06 55.70 -8.28
CA LEU A 10 -37.21 55.08 -7.27
C LEU A 10 -37.76 53.71 -6.86
N ASN A 11 -39.06 53.59 -6.63
CA ASN A 11 -39.68 52.32 -6.26
C ASN A 11 -39.60 51.27 -7.39
N GLU A 12 -39.81 51.69 -8.64
CA GLU A 12 -39.59 50.82 -9.81
C GLU A 12 -38.13 50.34 -9.92
N ALA A 13 -37.17 51.24 -9.66
CA ALA A 13 -35.76 50.87 -9.66
C ALA A 13 -35.41 49.89 -8.53
N ILE A 14 -36.00 50.05 -7.34
CA ILE A 14 -35.83 49.14 -6.21
C ILE A 14 -36.34 47.74 -6.57
N ILE A 15 -37.56 47.64 -7.09
CA ILE A 15 -38.15 46.34 -7.49
C ILE A 15 -37.29 45.65 -8.55
N LEU A 16 -36.82 46.40 -9.55
CA LEU A 16 -35.98 45.86 -10.62
C LEU A 16 -34.62 45.37 -10.08
N LEU A 17 -34.02 46.13 -9.15
CA LEU A 17 -32.77 45.74 -8.49
C LEU A 17 -32.95 44.52 -7.57
N GLU A 18 -34.07 44.40 -6.87
CA GLU A 18 -34.39 43.24 -6.03
C GLU A 18 -34.58 41.97 -6.86
N GLN A 19 -35.32 42.07 -7.98
CA GLN A 19 -35.48 40.97 -8.93
C GLN A 19 -34.14 40.52 -9.51
N LYS A 20 -33.31 41.49 -9.91
CA LYS A 20 -31.95 41.22 -10.40
C LYS A 20 -31.11 40.53 -9.33
N ARG A 21 -31.12 41.04 -8.10
CA ARG A 21 -30.39 40.46 -6.97
C ARG A 21 -30.83 39.04 -6.65
N GLN A 22 -32.13 38.75 -6.70
CA GLN A 22 -32.62 37.38 -6.51
C GLN A 22 -32.14 36.44 -7.61
N SER A 23 -32.22 36.87 -8.87
CA SER A 23 -31.73 36.08 -10.01
C SER A 23 -30.24 35.79 -9.90
N ASP A 24 -29.44 36.82 -9.56
CA ASP A 24 -27.99 36.68 -9.39
C ASP A 24 -27.65 35.75 -8.23
N LEU A 25 -28.40 35.82 -7.11
CA LEU A 25 -28.23 34.91 -5.97
C LEU A 25 -28.60 33.46 -6.30
N TYR A 26 -29.63 33.25 -7.10
CA TYR A 26 -30.03 31.92 -7.55
C TYR A 26 -28.93 31.29 -8.41
N LEU A 27 -28.45 32.02 -9.42
CA LEU A 27 -27.33 31.59 -10.28
C LEU A 27 -26.07 31.31 -9.49
N LEU A 28 -25.74 32.17 -8.51
CA LEU A 28 -24.56 31.97 -7.68
C LEU A 28 -24.65 30.70 -6.82
N LYS A 29 -25.83 30.40 -6.26
CA LYS A 29 -26.05 29.16 -5.51
C LYS A 29 -25.95 27.92 -6.39
N GLU A 30 -26.51 27.98 -7.59
CA GLU A 30 -26.45 26.89 -8.56
C GLU A 30 -24.99 26.61 -8.97
N GLN A 31 -24.22 27.64 -9.29
CA GLN A 31 -22.80 27.51 -9.61
C GLN A 31 -21.99 27.00 -8.41
N PHE A 32 -22.32 27.44 -7.19
CA PHE A 32 -21.66 26.96 -5.97
C PHE A 32 -21.95 25.48 -5.70
N ASP A 33 -23.19 25.04 -5.82
CA ASP A 33 -23.56 23.63 -5.65
C ASP A 33 -22.94 22.75 -6.74
N PHE A 34 -22.89 23.22 -7.99
CA PHE A 34 -22.19 22.54 -9.08
C PHE A 34 -20.68 22.43 -8.84
N ALA A 35 -20.04 23.53 -8.43
CA ALA A 35 -18.62 23.52 -8.08
C ALA A 35 -18.34 22.59 -6.89
N LYS A 36 -19.21 22.60 -5.88
CA LYS A 36 -19.13 21.70 -4.72
C LYS A 36 -19.29 20.23 -5.11
N GLN A 37 -20.19 19.92 -6.05
CA GLN A 37 -20.38 18.56 -6.56
C GLN A 37 -19.16 18.08 -7.36
N GLN A 38 -18.58 18.95 -8.19
CA GLN A 38 -17.37 18.65 -8.96
C GLN A 38 -16.11 18.53 -8.10
N LEU A 39 -15.98 19.37 -7.07
CA LEU A 39 -14.88 19.30 -6.10
C LEU A 39 -15.04 18.16 -5.09
N ASN A 40 -16.15 17.39 -5.14
CA ASN A 40 -16.31 16.23 -4.30
C ASN A 40 -15.44 15.09 -4.84
N PRO A 41 -14.34 14.73 -4.15
CA PRO A 41 -13.40 13.71 -4.62
C PRO A 41 -14.08 12.35 -4.78
N VAL A 42 -15.22 12.12 -4.12
CA VAL A 42 -15.98 10.87 -4.24
C VAL A 42 -16.50 10.63 -5.66
N HIS A 43 -16.88 11.69 -6.40
CA HIS A 43 -17.34 11.54 -7.78
C HIS A 43 -16.17 11.34 -8.75
N MET A 44 -15.05 12.05 -8.55
CA MET A 44 -13.84 11.90 -9.37
C MET A 44 -13.19 10.51 -9.19
N ILE A 45 -13.08 10.04 -7.94
CA ILE A 45 -12.52 8.72 -7.63
C ILE A 45 -13.39 7.61 -8.20
N LYS A 46 -14.72 7.76 -8.25
CA LYS A 46 -15.58 6.68 -8.76
C LYS A 46 -15.34 6.36 -10.23
N GLU A 47 -15.13 7.38 -11.06
CA GLU A 47 -14.89 7.21 -12.49
C GLU A 47 -13.45 6.78 -12.74
N GLU A 48 -12.46 7.48 -12.16
CA GLU A 48 -11.05 7.16 -12.36
C GLU A 48 -10.63 5.83 -11.72
N PHE A 49 -11.19 5.45 -10.57
CA PHE A 49 -10.85 4.19 -9.90
C PHE A 49 -11.46 2.99 -10.62
N ASN A 50 -12.67 3.15 -11.20
CA ASN A 50 -13.31 2.08 -11.95
C ASN A 50 -12.61 1.87 -13.30
N ASP A 51 -12.15 2.93 -13.96
CA ASP A 51 -11.33 2.83 -15.17
C ASP A 51 -9.91 2.32 -14.88
N ALA A 52 -9.28 2.79 -13.80
CA ALA A 52 -7.97 2.31 -13.37
C ALA A 52 -7.99 0.81 -13.06
N ILE A 53 -8.99 0.34 -12.30
CA ILE A 53 -9.17 -1.09 -11.99
C ILE A 53 -9.63 -1.88 -13.21
N SER A 54 -10.29 -1.27 -14.19
CA SER A 54 -10.70 -1.96 -15.41
C SER A 54 -9.54 -2.26 -16.37
N SER A 55 -8.41 -1.57 -16.23
CA SER A 55 -7.21 -1.88 -17.02
C SER A 55 -6.66 -3.29 -16.70
N PRO A 56 -6.38 -4.13 -17.72
CA PRO A 56 -5.88 -5.50 -17.50
C PRO A 56 -4.57 -5.55 -16.71
N ASP A 57 -3.71 -4.54 -16.86
CA ASP A 57 -2.42 -4.44 -16.18
C ASP A 57 -2.58 -4.17 -14.66
N LEU A 58 -3.53 -3.31 -14.28
CA LEU A 58 -3.74 -2.97 -12.88
C LEU A 58 -4.46 -4.10 -12.13
N LYS A 59 -5.42 -4.81 -12.75
CA LYS A 59 -6.00 -6.04 -12.16
C LYS A 59 -4.93 -7.06 -11.83
N GLY A 60 -4.01 -7.29 -12.77
CA GLY A 60 -2.87 -8.19 -12.57
C GLY A 60 -1.99 -7.75 -11.40
N LYS A 61 -1.69 -6.45 -11.27
CA LYS A 61 -0.87 -5.89 -10.18
C LYS A 61 -1.60 -5.92 -8.83
N LEU A 62 -2.90 -5.67 -8.79
CA LEU A 62 -3.73 -5.76 -7.59
C LEU A 62 -3.84 -7.19 -7.08
N VAL A 63 -4.09 -8.17 -7.96
CA VAL A 63 -4.13 -9.58 -7.58
C VAL A 63 -2.76 -10.04 -7.08
N LYS A 64 -1.68 -9.70 -7.79
CA LYS A 64 -0.31 -10.00 -7.35
C LYS A 64 0.02 -9.34 -6.00
N GLY A 65 -0.38 -8.09 -5.81
CA GLY A 65 -0.22 -7.36 -4.56
C GLY A 65 -1.01 -7.98 -3.41
N ALA A 66 -2.28 -8.33 -3.64
CA ALA A 66 -3.14 -8.99 -2.68
C ALA A 66 -2.58 -10.36 -2.28
N VAL A 67 -2.15 -11.17 -3.25
CA VAL A 67 -1.48 -12.45 -2.99
C VAL A 67 -0.19 -12.25 -2.19
N GLY A 68 0.62 -11.25 -2.55
CA GLY A 68 1.85 -10.90 -1.82
C GLY A 68 1.58 -10.45 -0.39
N LEU A 69 0.54 -9.65 -0.16
CA LEU A 69 0.13 -9.19 1.16
C LEU A 69 -0.44 -10.32 2.01
N LEU A 70 -1.30 -11.15 1.45
CA LEU A 70 -1.87 -12.32 2.15
C LEU A 70 -0.76 -13.32 2.48
N SER A 71 0.08 -13.66 1.51
CA SER A 71 1.22 -14.55 1.70
C SER A 71 2.22 -13.96 2.70
N GLY A 72 2.51 -12.66 2.62
CA GLY A 72 3.40 -11.95 3.54
C GLY A 72 2.84 -11.87 4.96
N PHE A 73 1.53 -11.70 5.11
CA PHE A 73 0.85 -11.69 6.41
C PHE A 73 0.88 -13.08 7.05
N LEU A 74 0.57 -14.12 6.29
CA LEU A 74 0.70 -15.51 6.74
C LEU A 74 2.16 -15.83 7.08
N ALA A 75 3.11 -15.48 6.21
CA ALA A 75 4.53 -15.64 6.47
C ALA A 75 4.95 -14.92 7.76
N LYS A 76 4.54 -13.67 7.98
CA LYS A 76 4.82 -12.93 9.22
C LYS A 76 4.22 -13.64 10.45
N ARG A 77 3.01 -14.19 10.34
CA ARG A 77 2.36 -14.93 11.42
C ARG A 77 3.11 -16.21 11.79
N PHE A 78 3.63 -16.94 10.80
CA PHE A 78 4.33 -18.21 10.99
C PHE A 78 5.83 -18.08 11.24
N VAL A 79 6.49 -17.04 10.73
CA VAL A 79 7.94 -16.80 10.83
C VAL A 79 8.30 -15.91 12.02
N VAL A 80 7.45 -14.94 12.39
CA VAL A 80 7.74 -13.96 13.45
C VAL A 80 6.84 -14.14 14.69
N GLY A 81 5.66 -14.75 14.57
CA GLY A 81 4.73 -15.01 15.67
C GLY A 81 5.01 -16.30 16.47
N SER A 82 4.10 -16.72 17.36
CA SER A 82 4.25 -17.91 18.23
C SER A 82 4.52 -19.25 17.51
N GLY A 83 4.33 -19.31 16.18
CA GLY A 83 4.69 -20.44 15.32
C GLY A 83 6.14 -20.42 14.78
N ALA A 84 6.88 -19.32 15.00
CA ALA A 84 8.25 -19.10 14.55
C ALA A 84 9.19 -20.21 15.00
N GLY A 85 9.03 -20.68 16.25
CA GLY A 85 9.87 -21.74 16.80
C GLY A 85 9.71 -23.08 16.09
N LEU A 86 8.57 -23.36 15.46
CA LEU A 86 8.35 -24.60 14.72
C LEU A 86 8.87 -24.46 13.29
N VAL A 87 8.52 -23.38 12.59
CA VAL A 87 8.97 -23.12 11.21
C VAL A 87 10.48 -22.92 11.13
N ALA A 88 11.09 -22.17 12.05
CA ALA A 88 12.55 -22.00 12.09
C ALA A 88 13.29 -23.32 12.33
N LYS A 89 12.70 -24.24 13.12
CA LYS A 89 13.26 -25.58 13.38
C LYS A 89 13.26 -26.49 12.15
N ILE A 90 12.35 -26.31 11.20
CA ILE A 90 12.29 -27.10 9.95
C ILE A 90 13.04 -26.41 8.81
N ALA A 91 12.97 -25.08 8.74
CA ALA A 91 13.62 -24.30 7.69
C ALA A 91 15.16 -24.36 7.79
N GLY A 92 15.72 -24.30 9.00
CA GLY A 92 17.17 -24.38 9.21
C GLY A 92 17.81 -25.66 8.64
N PRO A 93 17.34 -26.87 9.05
CA PRO A 93 17.86 -28.13 8.54
C PRO A 93 17.65 -28.33 7.03
N VAL A 94 16.53 -27.85 6.47
CA VAL A 94 16.27 -27.94 5.02
C VAL A 94 17.22 -27.05 4.22
N VAL A 95 17.43 -25.81 4.67
CA VAL A 95 18.39 -24.90 4.05
C VAL A 95 19.80 -25.47 4.16
N GLN A 96 20.18 -25.98 5.33
CA GLN A 96 21.47 -26.62 5.56
C GLN A 96 21.67 -27.82 4.64
N ALA A 97 20.70 -28.73 4.54
CA ALA A 97 20.77 -29.89 3.66
C ALA A 97 20.85 -29.48 2.18
N GLY A 98 20.13 -28.43 1.78
CA GLY A 98 20.17 -27.90 0.42
C GLY A 98 21.53 -27.30 0.06
N VAL A 99 22.08 -26.42 0.89
CA VAL A 99 23.41 -25.82 0.64
C VAL A 99 24.52 -26.86 0.72
N THR A 100 24.45 -27.78 1.69
CA THR A 100 25.41 -28.88 1.84
C THR A 100 25.38 -29.81 0.64
N GLY A 101 24.20 -30.17 0.12
CA GLY A 101 24.07 -30.99 -1.08
C GLY A 101 24.64 -30.31 -2.33
N LEU A 102 24.43 -29.01 -2.49
CA LEU A 102 24.97 -28.23 -3.63
C LEU A 102 26.49 -28.04 -3.53
N VAL A 103 27.02 -27.80 -2.33
CA VAL A 103 28.46 -27.66 -2.08
C VAL A 103 29.19 -28.99 -2.24
N MET A 104 28.65 -30.08 -1.69
CA MET A 104 29.22 -31.43 -1.85
C MET A 104 29.22 -31.88 -3.32
N LYS A 105 28.21 -31.50 -4.10
CA LYS A 105 28.15 -31.80 -5.54
C LYS A 105 29.16 -30.99 -6.36
N LYS A 106 29.64 -29.84 -5.85
CA LYS A 106 30.58 -28.94 -6.56
C LYS A 106 32.04 -29.07 -6.12
N ILE A 107 32.35 -29.75 -5.02
CA ILE A 107 33.72 -29.93 -4.53
C ILE A 107 34.17 -31.37 -4.82
N PRO A 108 34.99 -31.63 -5.84
CA PRO A 108 35.31 -33.00 -6.23
C PRO A 108 36.29 -33.73 -5.31
N ASN A 109 37.09 -33.05 -4.45
CA ASN A 109 38.24 -33.72 -3.77
C ASN A 109 38.67 -33.12 -2.40
N SER A 110 37.75 -32.79 -1.47
CA SER A 110 38.15 -32.34 -0.11
C SER A 110 37.34 -32.94 1.04
N THR A 111 37.03 -34.24 0.97
CA THR A 111 36.37 -34.98 2.06
C THR A 111 37.29 -35.36 3.24
N GLY A 112 38.59 -35.06 3.16
CA GLY A 112 39.53 -35.23 4.29
C GLY A 112 39.51 -34.04 5.25
N SER A 113 39.71 -32.82 4.75
CA SER A 113 39.95 -31.64 5.60
C SER A 113 38.70 -31.06 6.27
N LEU A 114 37.51 -31.16 5.66
CA LEU A 114 36.29 -30.61 6.31
C LEU A 114 35.83 -31.38 7.55
N LYS A 115 36.16 -32.68 7.64
CA LYS A 115 35.87 -33.48 8.84
C LYS A 115 36.82 -33.08 9.97
N ASP A 116 38.11 -32.96 9.67
CA ASP A 116 39.14 -32.68 10.66
C ASP A 116 39.12 -31.20 11.10
N ASP A 117 38.92 -30.27 10.16
CA ASP A 117 38.75 -28.84 10.48
C ASP A 117 37.45 -28.59 11.23
N GLY A 118 36.35 -29.24 10.83
CA GLY A 118 35.05 -29.14 11.51
C GLY A 118 35.11 -29.68 12.94
N ILE A 119 35.72 -30.84 13.16
CA ILE A 119 35.91 -31.43 14.50
C ILE A 119 36.82 -30.52 15.36
N SER A 120 37.87 -29.91 14.80
CA SER A 120 38.76 -29.01 15.55
C SER A 120 38.08 -27.69 15.95
N LEU A 121 37.16 -27.16 15.13
CA LEU A 121 36.37 -25.96 15.46
C LEU A 121 35.33 -26.25 16.54
N LEU A 122 34.70 -27.43 16.48
CA LEU A 122 33.77 -27.88 17.52
C LEU A 122 34.51 -28.14 18.84
N GLN A 123 35.70 -28.74 18.81
CA GLN A 123 36.54 -28.93 19.99
C GLN A 123 37.02 -27.60 20.59
N LYS A 124 37.52 -26.66 19.78
CA LYS A 124 37.90 -25.32 20.24
C LYS A 124 36.72 -24.53 20.82
N GLY A 125 35.52 -24.74 20.27
CA GLY A 125 34.28 -24.18 20.81
C GLY A 125 33.87 -24.81 22.14
N LEU A 126 33.97 -26.14 22.25
CA LEU A 126 33.67 -26.90 23.47
C LEU A 126 34.65 -26.58 24.61
N ASP A 127 35.95 -26.46 24.32
CA ASP A 127 36.98 -26.09 25.31
C ASP A 127 36.80 -24.65 25.79
N LYS A 128 36.31 -23.73 24.96
CA LYS A 128 35.95 -22.36 25.37
C LYS A 128 34.69 -22.30 26.24
N ILE A 129 33.80 -23.28 26.11
CA ILE A 129 32.56 -23.37 26.90
C ILE A 129 32.80 -24.10 28.24
N LYS A 130 33.84 -24.92 28.33
CA LYS A 130 34.27 -25.57 29.58
C LYS A 130 35.08 -24.61 30.45
N ILE A 131 34.41 -23.59 30.98
CA ILE A 131 34.89 -22.86 32.15
C ILE A 131 34.34 -23.56 33.39
N LYS A 132 35.28 -24.25 34.06
CA LYS A 132 35.25 -24.98 35.33
C LYS A 132 34.81 -26.45 35.29
#